data_AF-A0A7S2AGN1-F1
#
_entry.id   AF-A0A7S2AGN1-F1
#
_cell.length_a   1.000
_cell.length_b   1.000
_cell.length_c   1.000
_cell.angle_alpha   90.00
_cell.angle_beta   90.00
_cell.angle_gamma   90.00
#
_symmetry.space_group_name_H-M   'P 1'
#
loop_
_entity.id
_entity.type
_entity.pdbx_description
1 polymer ?
#
loop_
_entity_poly.entity_id
_entity_poly.type
_entity_poly.pdbx_seq_one_letter_code
_entity_poly.pdbx_strand_id
1 'polypeptide(L)'
;ARAEAMWRDAGAAEAAEAAAQASVGEVCTTVGECANAAYASTLKPYHGFLASSAFSVALLAVPSAKGFVGAMLGGDDNTARLQKDLSDFASKWRQVLESVKAKLEEKDCWFEDVV
;
A
#
# COMPACT_ATOMS: atom_id res chain seq x y z
N ALA A 1 20.89 2.39 -17.90
CA ALA A 1 20.21 3.53 -18.57
C ALA A 1 18.73 3.66 -18.21
N ARG A 2 17.83 2.70 -18.52
CA ARG A 2 16.40 2.78 -18.14
C ARG A 2 16.00 2.04 -16.85
N ALA A 3 16.84 1.10 -16.38
CA ALA A 3 16.61 0.32 -15.15
C ALA A 3 17.12 1.01 -13.87
N GLU A 4 18.12 1.89 -13.96
CA GLU A 4 18.72 2.59 -12.79
C GLU A 4 17.82 3.68 -12.20
N ALA A 5 16.82 4.14 -12.94
CA ALA A 5 15.82 5.12 -12.45
C ALA A 5 14.64 4.45 -11.73
N MET A 6 14.51 3.13 -11.83
CA MET A 6 13.21 2.42 -11.74
C MET A 6 12.75 2.17 -10.30
N TRP A 7 13.67 2.08 -9.34
CA TRP A 7 13.35 1.98 -7.91
C TRP A 7 13.76 3.23 -7.11
N ARG A 8 14.53 4.15 -7.69
CA ARG A 8 14.82 5.44 -7.03
C ARG A 8 13.56 6.27 -6.84
N ASP A 9 12.63 6.24 -7.80
CA ASP A 9 11.45 7.09 -7.79
C ASP A 9 10.16 6.40 -7.29
N ALA A 10 10.07 5.07 -7.19
CA ALA A 10 8.81 4.39 -6.86
C ALA A 10 8.76 3.85 -5.42
N GLY A 11 7.91 4.46 -4.60
CA GLY A 11 6.72 3.73 -4.17
C GLY A 11 6.67 3.07 -2.77
N ALA A 12 7.66 3.17 -1.89
CA ALA A 12 7.46 2.77 -0.48
C ALA A 12 6.94 3.95 0.36
N ALA A 13 7.65 5.08 0.32
CA ALA A 13 7.19 6.34 0.88
C ALA A 13 5.89 6.86 0.24
N GLU A 14 5.76 6.81 -1.09
CA GLU A 14 4.55 7.26 -1.80
C GLU A 14 3.36 6.34 -1.60
N ALA A 15 3.55 5.02 -1.45
CA ALA A 15 2.45 4.12 -1.10
C ALA A 15 2.03 4.27 0.37
N ALA A 16 3.00 4.48 1.28
CA ALA A 16 2.71 4.84 2.65
C ALA A 16 2.05 6.23 2.75
N GLU A 17 2.29 7.13 1.79
CA GLU A 17 1.68 8.45 1.70
C GLU A 17 0.30 8.40 1.08
N ALA A 18 0.11 7.63 0.01
CA ALA A 18 -1.19 7.35 -0.57
C ALA A 18 -2.10 6.63 0.43
N ALA A 19 -1.56 5.69 1.23
CA ALA A 19 -2.28 5.04 2.32
C ALA A 19 -2.62 6.02 3.47
N ALA A 20 -1.73 6.96 3.78
CA ALA A 20 -1.98 8.00 4.78
C ALA A 20 -2.97 9.07 4.27
N GLN A 21 -2.87 9.50 3.02
CA GLN A 21 -3.78 10.46 2.37
C GLN A 21 -5.17 9.85 2.13
N ALA A 22 -5.26 8.54 1.88
CA ALA A 22 -6.53 7.81 1.87
C ALA A 22 -7.25 7.81 3.24
N SER A 23 -6.51 8.00 4.34
CA SER A 23 -7.08 8.09 5.70
C SER A 23 -7.47 9.52 6.13
N VAL A 24 -7.10 10.54 5.36
CA VAL A 24 -7.44 11.95 5.57
C VAL A 24 -8.23 12.40 4.34
N GLY A 25 -9.54 12.13 4.37
CA GLY A 25 -10.39 12.03 3.19
C GLY A 25 -10.22 13.13 2.15
N GLU A 26 -9.87 12.72 0.91
CA GLU A 26 -10.45 13.29 -0.33
C GLU A 26 -10.13 12.52 -1.64
N VAL A 27 -9.37 11.41 -1.65
CA VAL A 27 -8.99 10.76 -2.93
C VAL A 27 -9.50 9.32 -3.12
N CYS A 28 -10.07 8.69 -2.09
CA CYS A 28 -10.66 7.36 -2.16
C CYS A 28 -11.89 7.28 -1.25
N THR A 29 -13.04 6.85 -1.77
CA THR A 29 -14.30 6.81 -1.03
C THR A 29 -14.63 5.42 -0.48
N THR A 30 -14.02 4.37 -1.02
CA THR A 30 -14.22 2.98 -0.60
C THR A 30 -12.91 2.22 -0.38
N VAL A 31 -12.89 1.23 0.52
CA VAL A 31 -11.69 0.41 0.79
C VAL A 31 -11.14 -0.25 -0.50
N GLY A 32 -12.03 -0.62 -1.43
CA GLY A 32 -11.65 -1.18 -2.72
C GLY A 32 -10.91 -0.17 -3.61
N GLU A 33 -11.36 1.08 -3.67
CA GLU A 33 -10.65 2.14 -4.40
C GLU A 33 -9.25 2.37 -3.83
N CYS A 34 -9.13 2.38 -2.50
CA CYS A 34 -7.86 2.59 -1.82
C CYS A 34 -6.89 1.43 -2.08
N ALA A 35 -7.39 0.19 -1.97
CA ALA A 35 -6.61 -1.01 -2.25
C ALA A 35 -6.17 -1.07 -3.72
N ASN A 36 -7.05 -0.71 -4.66
CA ASN A 36 -6.73 -0.69 -6.08
C ASN A 36 -5.72 0.41 -6.44
N ALA A 37 -5.86 1.61 -5.86
CA ALA A 37 -4.90 2.70 -6.05
C ALA A 37 -3.50 2.31 -5.53
N ALA A 38 -3.42 1.75 -4.32
CA ALA A 38 -2.17 1.26 -3.76
C ALA A 38 -1.56 0.14 -4.60
N TYR A 39 -2.36 -0.81 -5.08
CA TYR A 39 -1.90 -1.87 -5.97
C TYR A 39 -1.35 -1.33 -7.29
N ALA A 40 -2.07 -0.40 -7.92
CA ALA A 40 -1.70 0.16 -9.21
C ALA A 40 -0.37 0.90 -9.19
N SER A 41 -0.05 1.61 -8.10
CA SER A 41 1.21 2.36 -7.95
C SER A 41 2.38 1.51 -7.42
N THR A 42 2.12 0.32 -6.87
CA THR A 42 3.18 -0.50 -6.23
C THR A 42 3.40 -1.83 -6.92
N LEU A 43 2.45 -2.77 -6.83
CA LEU A 43 2.64 -4.16 -7.24
C LEU A 43 2.34 -4.38 -8.72
N LYS A 44 1.39 -3.64 -9.28
CA LYS A 44 0.93 -3.84 -10.67
C LYS A 44 2.05 -3.80 -11.72
N PRO A 45 3.06 -2.92 -11.64
CA PRO A 45 4.19 -2.93 -12.59
C PRO A 45 4.98 -4.24 -12.61
N TYR A 46 4.93 -5.01 -11.52
CA TYR A 46 5.69 -6.26 -11.32
C TYR A 46 4.80 -7.51 -11.41
N HIS A 47 3.51 -7.35 -11.68
CA HIS A 47 2.56 -8.45 -11.80
C HIS A 47 2.12 -8.64 -13.26
N GLY A 48 2.32 -9.84 -13.77
CA GLY A 48 1.87 -10.27 -15.08
C GLY A 48 0.35 -10.41 -15.13
N PHE A 49 -0.16 -10.83 -16.29
CA PHE A 49 -1.62 -10.89 -16.50
C PHE A 49 -2.31 -11.82 -15.49
N LEU A 50 -1.65 -12.91 -15.06
CA LEU A 50 -2.22 -13.87 -14.13
C LEU A 50 -2.35 -13.29 -12.72
N ALA A 51 -1.26 -12.75 -12.17
CA ALA A 51 -1.26 -12.11 -10.85
C ALA A 51 -2.19 -10.88 -10.81
N SER A 52 -2.19 -10.07 -11.88
CA SER A 52 -3.10 -8.92 -12.00
C SER A 52 -4.58 -9.31 -12.09
N SER A 53 -4.89 -10.42 -12.76
CA SER A 53 -6.26 -10.95 -12.83
C SER A 53 -6.71 -11.50 -11.48
N ALA A 54 -5.82 -12.21 -10.77
CA ALA A 54 -6.10 -12.70 -9.43
C ALA A 54 -6.38 -11.55 -8.45
N PHE A 55 -5.61 -10.46 -8.50
CA PHE A 55 -5.87 -9.25 -7.70
C PHE A 55 -7.25 -8.66 -7.99
N SER A 56 -7.64 -8.59 -9.27
CA SER A 56 -8.96 -8.06 -9.67
C SER A 56 -10.11 -8.88 -9.09
N VAL A 57 -9.97 -10.21 -9.03
CA VAL A 57 -10.93 -11.10 -8.36
C VAL A 57 -10.93 -10.89 -6.85
N ALA A 58 -9.75 -10.76 -6.22
CA ALA A 58 -9.64 -10.49 -4.79
C ALA A 58 -10.30 -9.16 -4.39
N LEU A 59 -10.28 -8.15 -5.27
CA LEU A 59 -10.90 -6.85 -5.02
C LEU A 59 -12.42 -6.95 -4.82
N LEU A 60 -13.07 -7.95 -5.44
CA LEU A 60 -14.51 -8.20 -5.27
C LEU A 60 -14.87 -8.67 -3.85
N ALA A 61 -13.90 -9.20 -3.10
CA ALA A 61 -14.08 -9.67 -1.73
C ALA A 61 -13.76 -8.59 -0.67
N VAL A 62 -13.38 -7.37 -1.08
CA VAL A 62 -13.04 -6.30 -0.16
C VAL A 62 -14.29 -5.86 0.63
N PRO A 63 -14.20 -5.74 1.96
CA PRO A 63 -15.32 -5.31 2.79
C PRO A 63 -15.72 -3.85 2.52
N SER A 64 -16.94 -3.49 2.92
CA SER A 64 -17.34 -2.08 2.97
C SER A 64 -16.46 -1.29 3.95
N ALA A 65 -16.36 0.03 3.77
CA ALA A 65 -15.60 0.89 4.68
C ALA A 65 -16.05 0.73 6.15
N LYS A 66 -17.35 0.63 6.39
CA LYS A 66 -17.90 0.36 7.72
C LYS A 66 -17.47 -1.00 8.26
N GLY A 67 -17.51 -2.05 7.43
CA GLY A 67 -17.08 -3.39 7.82
C GLY A 67 -15.58 -3.47 8.14
N PHE A 68 -14.76 -2.80 7.33
CA PHE A 68 -13.32 -2.71 7.54
C PHE A 68 -12.96 -1.98 8.83
N VAL A 69 -13.52 -0.77 9.03
CA VAL A 69 -13.30 0.02 10.25
C VAL A 69 -13.81 -0.72 11.49
N GLY A 70 -15.00 -1.33 11.41
CA GLY A 70 -15.54 -2.12 12.51
C GLY A 70 -14.65 -3.31 12.89
N ALA A 71 -14.08 -3.99 11.90
CA ALA A 71 -13.12 -5.07 12.15
C ALA A 71 -11.83 -4.57 12.81
N MET A 72 -11.32 -3.39 12.38
CA MET A 72 -10.11 -2.77 12.95
C MET A 72 -10.32 -2.28 14.39
N LEU A 73 -11.50 -1.77 14.70
CA LEU A 73 -11.84 -1.30 16.05
C LEU A 73 -12.06 -2.45 17.04
N GLY A 74 -12.41 -3.67 16.57
CA GLY A 74 -12.61 -4.83 17.44
C GLY A 74 -13.74 -4.65 18.47
N GLY A 75 -14.73 -3.81 18.17
CA GLY A 75 -15.82 -3.45 19.10
C GLY A 75 -15.56 -2.21 19.96
N ASP A 76 -14.43 -1.53 19.79
CA ASP A 76 -14.22 -0.15 20.25
C ASP A 76 -15.00 0.82 19.33
N ASP A 77 -15.42 1.98 19.83
CA ASP A 77 -16.05 3.05 19.03
C ASP A 77 -15.11 4.25 18.83
N ASN A 78 -13.86 4.17 19.33
CA ASN A 78 -12.89 5.25 19.27
C ASN A 78 -12.15 5.32 17.92
N THR A 79 -12.86 5.82 16.92
CA THR A 79 -12.32 6.07 15.57
C THR A 79 -11.14 7.04 15.54
N ALA A 80 -11.09 8.02 16.44
CA ALA A 80 -9.99 8.97 16.54
C ALA A 80 -8.68 8.29 16.98
N ARG A 81 -8.75 7.37 17.95
CA ARG A 81 -7.62 6.53 18.34
C ARG A 81 -7.17 5.64 17.18
N LEU A 82 -8.11 4.98 16.49
CA LEU A 82 -7.77 4.16 15.33
C LEU A 82 -7.04 4.96 14.24
N GLN A 83 -7.50 6.18 13.95
CA GLN A 83 -6.84 7.06 12.98
C GLN A 83 -5.40 7.40 13.41
N LYS A 84 -5.22 7.74 14.70
CA LYS A 84 -3.88 8.00 15.25
C LYS A 84 -2.99 6.76 15.17
N ASP A 85 -3.50 5.60 15.58
CA ASP A 85 -2.74 4.35 15.60
C ASP A 85 -2.35 3.92 14.16
N LEU A 86 -3.24 4.09 13.18
CA LEU A 86 -2.94 3.85 11.76
C LEU A 86 -1.89 4.83 11.21
N SER A 87 -1.96 6.11 11.59
CA SER A 87 -0.96 7.11 11.18
C SER A 87 0.42 6.81 11.79
N ASP A 88 0.47 6.48 13.08
CA ASP A 88 1.69 6.10 13.78
C ASP A 88 2.28 4.81 13.18
N PHE A 89 1.43 3.84 12.85
CA PHE A 89 1.83 2.60 12.17
C PHE A 89 2.43 2.90 10.79
N ALA A 90 1.74 3.69 9.95
CA ALA A 90 2.20 4.03 8.61
C ALA A 90 3.56 4.75 8.64
N SER A 91 3.75 5.67 9.60
CA SER A 91 5.02 6.38 9.79
C SER A 91 6.18 5.45 10.17
N LYS A 92 5.95 4.53 11.12
CA LYS A 92 6.97 3.55 11.53
C LYS A 92 7.27 2.57 10.41
N TRP A 93 6.23 2.10 9.72
CA TRP A 93 6.39 1.15 8.62
C TRP A 93 7.14 1.75 7.43
N ARG A 94 6.89 3.03 7.12
CA ARG A 94 7.66 3.77 6.10
C ARG A 94 9.16 3.72 6.39
N GLN A 95 9.58 3.98 7.63
CA GLN A 95 10.99 3.93 8.02
C GLN A 95 11.60 2.53 7.82
N VAL A 96 10.84 1.48 8.13
CA VAL A 96 11.27 0.09 7.89
C VAL A 96 11.42 -0.19 6.40
N LEU A 97 10.43 0.20 5.58
CA LEU A 97 10.47 -0.01 4.13
C LEU A 97 11.65 0.72 3.48
N GLU A 98 11.90 1.98 3.86
CA GLU A 98 13.05 2.73 3.34
C GLU A 98 14.38 2.09 3.77
N SER A 99 14.46 1.55 4.99
CA SER A 99 15.64 0.81 5.44
C SER A 99 15.88 -0.48 4.63
N VAL A 100 14.81 -1.23 4.33
CA VAL A 100 14.88 -2.42 3.48
C VAL A 100 15.30 -2.03 2.06
N LYS A 101 14.66 -1.01 1.48
CA LYS A 101 15.00 -0.49 0.14
C LYS A 101 16.47 -0.12 0.04
N ALA A 102 16.99 0.66 0.98
CA ALA A 102 18.40 1.06 1.00
C ALA A 102 19.35 -0.15 1.06
N LYS A 103 18.98 -1.21 1.80
CA LYS A 103 19.79 -2.45 1.88
C LYS A 103 19.72 -3.28 0.60
N LEU A 104 18.59 -3.27 -0.10
CA LEU A 104 18.46 -3.94 -1.40
C LEU A 104 19.28 -3.19 -2.46
N GLU A 105 19.26 -1.86 -2.44
CA GLU A 105 20.07 -0.97 -3.28
C GLU A 105 21.57 -1.18 -3.06
N GLU A 106 22.01 -1.21 -1.81
CA GLU A 106 23.42 -1.44 -1.44
C GLU A 106 23.97 -2.76 -2.00
N LYS A 107 23.12 -3.79 -2.04
CA LYS A 107 23.50 -5.16 -2.43
C LYS A 107 23.21 -5.49 -3.89
N ASP A 108 22.65 -4.54 -4.64
CA ASP A 108 22.22 -4.74 -6.03
C ASP A 108 21.30 -5.98 -6.20
N CYS A 109 20.45 -6.25 -5.21
CA CYS A 109 19.62 -7.46 -5.17
C CYS A 109 18.15 -7.16 -5.49
N TRP A 110 17.92 -6.69 -6.71
CA TRP A 110 16.59 -6.38 -7.22
C TRP A 110 15.91 -7.58 -7.86
N PHE A 111 14.57 -7.59 -7.76
CA PHE A 111 13.74 -8.50 -8.52
C PHE A 111 13.36 -7.82 -9.83
N GLU A 112 13.97 -8.25 -10.94
CA GLU A 112 13.68 -7.72 -12.28
C GLU A 112 12.49 -8.44 -12.95
N ASP A 113 12.15 -9.62 -12.44
CA ASP A 113 11.14 -10.49 -13.02
C ASP A 113 9.72 -10.12 -12.59
N VAL A 114 8.82 -10.16 -13.58
CA VAL A 114 7.38 -10.04 -13.39
C VAL A 114 6.82 -11.40 -12.98
N VAL A 115 5.97 -11.42 -11.95
CA VAL A 115 5.28 -12.62 -11.44
C VAL A 115 3.89 -12.78 -12.04
#